data_AF-A0A7S1YWT5-F1
#
_entry.id   AF-A0A7S1YWT5-F1
#
_cell.length_a   1.000
_cell.length_b   1.000
_cell.length_c   1.000
_cell.angle_alpha   90.00
_cell.angle_beta   90.00
_cell.angle_gamma   90.00
#
_symmetry.space_group_name_H-M   'P 1'
#
loop_
_entity.id
_entity.type
_entity.pdbx_description
1 polymer ?
#
loop_
_entity_poly.entity_id
_entity_poly.type
_entity_poly.pdbx_seq_one_letter_code
_entity_poly.pdbx_strand_id
1 'polypeptide(L)'
;NTLTRCFNRRLSAVAPARTADLLQRDLEAVAGERAVSEYRLGISPFLETELMVEPTPQGKSSHPLGYLRKKLVRHYVSVGETVTVALAVVSHLPRPIQVDTVRLFLLTQERYESVHLNSRGLVKEEDAFRVLTAEVADRDGKKDNKDSGDGTEVATTKGATGGDNDDGLITINPGDNVFKFRWTPMTVGQYALATSEIRWRMASFHYDAAALRRPILGVDVLPSEPTQTIELNPLFLIPGHVQTVRLVFHSGSDVVQGGNVELACSEGLRVIPPG
;
A
#
# COMPACT_ATOMS: atom_id res chain seq x y z
N ASN A 1 -3.63 30.60 -6.31
CA ASN A 1 -2.74 30.62 -7.50
C ASN A 1 -1.68 31.72 -7.46
N THR A 2 -1.96 32.94 -6.99
CA THR A 2 -0.92 33.99 -6.92
C THR A 2 0.13 33.69 -5.85
N LEU A 3 -0.28 33.37 -4.62
CA LEU A 3 0.64 33.04 -3.52
C LEU A 3 1.50 31.81 -3.83
N THR A 4 0.90 30.73 -4.33
CA THR A 4 1.63 29.50 -4.73
C THR A 4 2.66 29.76 -5.83
N ARG A 5 2.41 30.73 -6.73
CA ARG A 5 3.38 31.15 -7.75
C ARG A 5 4.49 32.02 -7.18
N CYS A 6 4.19 32.91 -6.24
CA CYS A 6 5.19 33.79 -5.60
C CYS A 6 6.28 33.00 -4.87
N PHE A 7 5.94 31.83 -4.31
CA PHE A 7 6.89 30.96 -3.59
C PHE A 7 7.28 29.72 -4.39
N ASN A 8 6.98 29.70 -5.70
CA ASN A 8 7.46 28.65 -6.58
C ASN A 8 9.00 28.64 -6.57
N ARG A 9 9.62 27.46 -6.52
CA ARG A 9 11.07 27.26 -6.54
C ARG A 9 11.79 28.08 -7.62
N ARG A 10 11.18 28.22 -8.81
CA ARG A 10 11.73 28.99 -9.94
C ARG A 10 11.78 30.51 -9.70
N LEU A 11 10.96 31.01 -8.77
CA LEU A 11 10.84 32.42 -8.41
C LEU A 11 11.34 32.69 -6.97
N SER A 12 11.93 31.70 -6.32
CA SER A 12 12.47 31.80 -4.95
C SER A 12 13.51 32.92 -4.78
N ALA A 13 14.25 33.26 -5.84
CA ALA A 13 15.20 34.37 -5.86
C ALA A 13 14.53 35.77 -5.86
N VAL A 14 13.24 35.85 -6.22
CA VAL A 14 12.48 37.10 -6.35
C VAL A 14 11.65 37.37 -5.09
N ALA A 15 11.28 36.34 -4.34
CA ALA A 15 10.50 36.48 -3.11
C ALA A 15 11.39 36.95 -1.95
N PRO A 16 11.06 38.07 -1.25
CA PRO A 16 11.82 38.51 -0.09
C PRO A 16 11.79 37.47 1.03
N ALA A 17 12.96 37.08 1.55
CA ALA A 17 13.08 36.03 2.57
C ALA A 17 12.19 36.27 3.81
N ARG A 18 12.10 37.52 4.28
CA ARG A 18 11.24 37.89 5.42
C ARG A 18 9.76 37.63 5.14
N THR A 19 9.29 37.85 3.91
CA THR A 19 7.89 37.64 3.54
C THR A 19 7.57 36.15 3.44
N ALA A 20 8.52 35.34 2.97
CA ALA A 20 8.39 33.89 2.95
C ALA A 20 8.30 33.30 4.37
N ASP A 21 9.12 33.81 5.30
CA ASP A 21 9.08 33.41 6.70
C ASP A 21 7.77 33.78 7.40
N LEU A 22 7.26 34.99 7.13
CA LEU A 22 5.96 35.44 7.67
C LEU A 22 4.82 34.57 7.14
N LEU A 23 4.75 34.34 5.84
CA LEU A 23 3.72 33.47 5.26
C LEU A 23 3.77 32.07 5.88
N GLN A 24 4.95 31.49 6.00
CA GLN A 24 5.11 30.15 6.56
C GLN A 24 4.61 30.08 8.01
N ARG A 25 4.94 31.08 8.83
CA ARG A 25 4.46 31.19 10.21
C ARG A 25 2.94 31.34 10.29
N ASP A 26 2.36 32.16 9.41
CA ASP A 26 0.92 32.37 9.37
C ASP A 26 0.19 31.09 8.96
N LEU A 27 0.69 30.37 7.95
CA LEU A 27 0.13 29.08 7.53
C LEU A 27 0.23 28.03 8.64
N GLU A 28 1.36 27.97 9.33
CA GLU A 28 1.57 27.11 10.48
C GLU A 28 0.59 27.44 11.63
N ALA A 29 0.35 28.72 11.89
CA ALA A 29 -0.59 29.17 12.91
C ALA A 29 -2.03 28.77 12.54
N VAL A 30 -2.44 28.98 11.29
CA VAL A 30 -3.75 28.58 10.78
C VAL A 30 -3.93 27.06 10.83
N ALA A 31 -2.92 26.28 10.42
CA ALA A 31 -2.96 24.81 10.50
C ALA A 31 -3.02 24.29 11.94
N GLY A 32 -2.53 25.08 12.90
CA GLY A 32 -2.61 24.79 14.34
C GLY A 32 -3.91 25.23 15.02
N GLU A 33 -4.82 25.90 14.31
CA GLU A 33 -6.05 26.40 14.91
C GLU A 33 -7.13 25.31 14.96
N ARG A 34 -7.75 25.14 16.14
CA ARG A 34 -8.77 24.10 16.36
C ARG A 34 -9.96 24.24 15.41
N ALA A 35 -10.37 25.46 15.07
CA ALA A 35 -11.45 25.71 14.12
C ALA A 35 -11.16 25.13 12.72
N VAL A 36 -9.88 25.04 12.34
CA VAL A 36 -9.44 24.46 11.06
C VAL A 36 -9.42 22.92 11.13
N SER A 37 -9.22 22.38 12.32
CA SER A 37 -9.16 20.92 12.57
C SER A 37 -10.49 20.20 12.48
N GLU A 38 -11.59 20.90 12.76
CA GLU A 38 -12.93 20.32 12.73
C GLU A 38 -13.42 20.10 11.30
N TYR A 39 -12.77 20.72 10.31
CA TYR A 39 -13.08 20.56 8.90
C TYR A 39 -12.03 19.71 8.19
N ARG A 40 -12.51 18.68 7.48
CA ARG A 40 -11.70 18.02 6.44
C ARG A 40 -11.44 19.04 5.34
N LEU A 41 -10.23 19.61 5.33
CA LEU A 41 -9.83 20.50 4.28
C LEU A 41 -9.68 19.68 3.00
N GLY A 42 -10.08 20.29 1.88
CA GLY A 42 -9.83 19.70 0.57
C GLY A 42 -8.33 19.68 0.25
N ILE A 43 -8.02 19.79 -1.03
CA ILE A 43 -6.64 19.76 -1.52
C ILE A 43 -5.89 21.01 -1.02
N SER A 44 -4.75 20.81 -0.34
CA SER A 44 -3.87 21.95 0.00
C SER A 44 -3.36 22.61 -1.28
N PRO A 45 -3.42 23.94 -1.42
CA PRO A 45 -2.89 24.62 -2.59
C PRO A 45 -1.35 24.60 -2.65
N PHE A 46 -0.66 24.26 -1.54
CA PHE A 46 0.80 24.29 -1.45
C PHE A 46 1.46 22.92 -1.62
N LEU A 47 0.68 21.85 -1.63
CA LEU A 47 1.18 20.49 -1.76
C LEU A 47 0.50 19.83 -2.96
N GLU A 48 1.29 19.41 -3.93
CA GLU A 48 0.81 18.60 -5.06
C GLU A 48 1.19 17.15 -4.84
N THR A 49 0.26 16.22 -5.10
CA THR A 49 0.46 14.79 -4.83
C THR A 49 0.29 13.96 -6.08
N GLU A 50 1.14 12.95 -6.24
CA GLU A 50 1.06 11.96 -7.32
C GLU A 50 1.37 10.56 -6.78
N LEU A 51 0.46 9.61 -7.02
CA LEU A 51 0.64 8.21 -6.64
C LEU A 51 1.26 7.40 -7.77
N MET A 52 2.10 6.44 -7.40
CA MET A 52 2.75 5.48 -8.30
C MET A 52 2.86 4.11 -7.60
N VAL A 53 2.87 3.02 -8.36
CA VAL A 53 3.04 1.65 -7.83
C VAL A 53 4.33 1.04 -8.37
N GLU A 54 5.17 0.52 -7.47
CA GLU A 54 6.50 -0.05 -7.70
C GLU A 54 6.67 -1.43 -7.02
N PRO A 55 7.44 -2.36 -7.61
CA PRO A 55 7.67 -2.51 -9.05
C PRO A 55 6.35 -2.89 -9.76
N THR A 56 6.33 -2.93 -11.09
CA THR A 56 5.16 -3.44 -11.83
C THR A 56 5.38 -4.94 -12.10
N PRO A 57 4.84 -5.87 -11.30
CA PRO A 57 5.39 -7.22 -11.30
C PRO A 57 4.86 -8.11 -12.44
N GLN A 58 3.65 -7.84 -12.95
CA GLN A 58 3.01 -8.77 -13.92
C GLN A 58 2.29 -8.08 -15.10
N GLY A 59 2.36 -6.75 -15.21
CA GLY A 59 1.78 -5.97 -16.31
C GLY A 59 0.92 -4.79 -15.86
N LYS A 60 0.51 -3.94 -16.82
CA LYS A 60 -0.42 -2.82 -16.61
C LYS A 60 -1.54 -2.90 -17.63
N SER A 61 -2.78 -2.78 -17.18
CA SER A 61 -3.92 -2.54 -18.06
C SER A 61 -4.57 -1.21 -17.72
N SER A 62 -5.35 -0.67 -18.65
CA SER A 62 -6.08 0.54 -18.38
C SER A 62 -7.45 0.56 -19.00
N HIS A 63 -8.45 0.93 -18.19
CA HIS A 63 -9.86 0.90 -18.58
C HIS A 63 -10.54 2.21 -18.20
N PRO A 64 -11.48 2.72 -19.01
CA PRO A 64 -12.28 3.87 -18.63
C PRO A 64 -13.28 3.48 -17.54
N LEU A 65 -13.31 4.23 -16.44
CA LEU A 65 -14.37 4.21 -15.43
C LEU A 65 -15.44 5.22 -15.84
N GLY A 66 -16.54 4.71 -16.39
CA GLY A 66 -17.62 5.54 -16.96
C GLY A 66 -18.25 6.50 -15.94
N TYR A 67 -18.48 6.04 -14.70
CA TYR A 67 -19.15 6.84 -13.66
C TYR A 67 -18.31 8.03 -13.15
N LEU A 68 -16.97 7.94 -13.22
CA LEU A 68 -16.06 9.04 -12.88
C LEU A 68 -15.48 9.76 -14.11
N ARG A 69 -15.80 9.29 -15.33
CA ARG A 69 -15.18 9.73 -16.60
C ARG A 69 -13.65 9.78 -16.51
N LYS A 70 -13.06 8.78 -15.86
CA LYS A 70 -11.62 8.70 -15.56
C LYS A 70 -11.01 7.40 -16.01
N LYS A 71 -9.68 7.39 -16.13
CA LYS A 71 -8.92 6.19 -16.46
C LYS A 71 -8.53 5.47 -15.17
N LEU A 72 -8.87 4.19 -15.06
CA LEU A 72 -8.32 3.27 -14.06
C LEU A 72 -7.09 2.58 -14.66
N VAL A 73 -5.96 2.68 -13.97
CA VAL A 73 -4.73 1.96 -14.33
C VAL A 73 -4.58 0.82 -13.34
N ARG A 74 -4.69 -0.42 -13.84
CA ARG A 74 -4.63 -1.64 -13.01
C ARG A 74 -3.23 -2.24 -13.05
N HIS A 75 -2.76 -2.58 -11.87
CA HIS A 75 -1.52 -3.32 -11.62
C HIS A 75 -1.89 -4.73 -11.14
N TYR A 76 -1.28 -5.75 -11.73
CA TYR A 76 -1.51 -7.14 -11.36
C TYR A 76 -0.42 -7.62 -10.42
N VAL A 77 -0.83 -8.28 -9.35
CA VAL A 77 0.03 -8.77 -8.27
C VAL A 77 -0.54 -10.09 -7.77
N SER A 78 0.30 -11.07 -7.45
CA SER A 78 -0.18 -12.32 -6.85
C SER A 78 -0.38 -12.19 -5.33
N VAL A 79 -1.27 -13.00 -4.77
CA VAL A 79 -1.39 -13.15 -3.31
C VAL A 79 0.00 -13.45 -2.71
N GLY A 80 0.36 -12.74 -1.66
CA GLY A 80 1.66 -12.88 -0.98
C GLY A 80 2.80 -12.02 -1.53
N GLU A 81 2.65 -11.41 -2.71
CA GLU A 81 3.67 -10.50 -3.26
C GLU A 81 3.58 -9.10 -2.65
N THR A 82 4.68 -8.56 -2.12
CA THR A 82 4.69 -7.21 -1.56
C THR A 82 4.62 -6.13 -2.65
N VAL A 83 3.62 -5.27 -2.53
CA VAL A 83 3.44 -4.07 -3.35
C VAL A 83 4.02 -2.87 -2.62
N THR A 84 4.81 -2.06 -3.32
CA THR A 84 5.23 -0.75 -2.82
C THR A 84 4.46 0.35 -3.57
N VAL A 85 3.75 1.19 -2.84
CA VAL A 85 3.10 2.38 -3.41
C VAL A 85 3.95 3.58 -3.03
N ALA A 86 4.33 4.39 -4.02
CA ALA A 86 5.05 5.64 -3.82
C ALA A 86 4.07 6.82 -3.96
N LEU A 87 4.07 7.73 -2.98
CA LEU A 87 3.40 9.02 -3.04
C LEU A 87 4.46 10.10 -3.20
N ALA A 88 4.55 10.66 -4.41
CA ALA A 88 5.32 11.85 -4.67
C ALA A 88 4.54 13.08 -4.17
N VAL A 89 5.17 13.91 -3.33
CA VAL A 89 4.61 15.16 -2.82
C VAL A 89 5.54 16.30 -3.19
N VAL A 90 5.05 17.21 -4.01
CA VAL A 90 5.76 18.46 -4.35
C VAL A 90 5.28 19.56 -3.42
N SER A 91 6.16 20.04 -2.56
CA SER A 91 5.90 21.16 -1.65
C SER A 91 6.34 22.47 -2.28
N HIS A 92 5.40 23.40 -2.39
CA HIS A 92 5.65 24.79 -2.81
C HIS A 92 5.88 25.73 -1.62
N LEU A 93 6.07 25.16 -0.42
CA LEU A 93 6.37 25.95 0.77
C LEU A 93 7.85 26.36 0.78
N PRO A 94 8.17 27.55 1.31
CA PRO A 94 9.54 28.05 1.32
C PRO A 94 10.45 27.29 2.30
N ARG A 95 9.88 26.60 3.29
CA ARG A 95 10.63 25.86 4.31
C ARG A 95 10.03 24.48 4.55
N PRO A 96 10.81 23.56 5.14
CA PRO A 96 10.29 22.26 5.54
C PRO A 96 9.15 22.40 6.55
N ILE A 97 8.17 21.51 6.44
CA ILE A 97 7.10 21.35 7.43
C ILE A 97 7.17 19.99 8.10
N GLN A 98 6.83 19.97 9.38
CA GLN A 98 6.61 18.73 10.12
C GLN A 98 5.13 18.38 10.03
N VAL A 99 4.84 17.20 9.51
CA VAL A 99 3.49 16.65 9.38
C VAL A 99 3.35 15.45 10.31
N ASP A 100 2.18 15.32 10.93
CA ASP A 100 1.93 14.29 11.95
C ASP A 100 1.79 12.92 11.30
N THR A 101 1.09 12.87 10.15
CA THR A 101 0.87 11.61 9.44
C THR A 101 0.73 11.83 7.94
N VAL A 102 1.28 10.89 7.17
CA VAL A 102 0.97 10.72 5.75
C VAL A 102 0.31 9.34 5.60
N ARG A 103 -0.94 9.33 5.14
CA ARG A 103 -1.78 8.12 5.07
C ARG A 103 -2.23 7.85 3.64
N LEU A 104 -2.36 6.58 3.31
CA LEU A 104 -2.89 6.08 2.04
C LEU A 104 -4.04 5.11 2.32
N PHE A 105 -5.20 5.40 1.72
CA PHE A 105 -6.43 4.66 1.94
C PHE A 105 -6.58 3.63 0.82
N LEU A 106 -6.66 2.37 1.21
CA LEU A 106 -6.89 1.25 0.33
C LEU A 106 -8.37 0.87 0.43
N LEU A 107 -9.09 0.95 -0.68
CA LEU A 107 -10.51 0.60 -0.75
C LEU A 107 -10.71 -0.62 -1.65
N THR A 108 -11.73 -1.43 -1.41
CA THR A 108 -12.19 -2.36 -2.44
C THR A 108 -12.79 -1.56 -3.59
N GLN A 109 -12.72 -2.09 -4.83
CA GLN A 109 -13.29 -1.39 -5.99
C GLN A 109 -14.79 -1.11 -5.79
N GLU A 110 -15.54 -2.07 -5.24
CA GLU A 110 -16.97 -1.91 -4.93
C GLU A 110 -17.23 -0.79 -3.92
N ARG A 111 -16.42 -0.70 -2.85
CA ARG A 111 -16.59 0.36 -1.86
C ARG A 111 -16.28 1.73 -2.46
N TYR A 112 -15.20 1.83 -3.24
CA TYR A 112 -14.83 3.07 -3.92
C TYR A 112 -15.94 3.54 -4.88
N GLU A 113 -16.53 2.63 -5.66
CA GLU A 113 -17.69 2.91 -6.51
C GLU A 113 -18.88 3.44 -5.69
N SER A 114 -19.22 2.76 -4.59
CA SER A 114 -20.35 3.15 -3.74
C SER A 114 -20.16 4.55 -3.11
N VAL A 115 -18.93 4.91 -2.73
CA VAL A 115 -18.61 6.21 -2.13
C VAL A 115 -18.79 7.34 -3.15
N HIS A 116 -18.44 7.12 -4.42
CA HIS A 116 -18.56 8.14 -5.45
C HIS A 116 -19.93 8.19 -6.15
N LEU A 117 -20.70 7.10 -6.10
CA LEU A 117 -22.07 7.05 -6.63
C LEU A 117 -23.12 7.52 -5.61
N ASN A 118 -23.00 7.09 -4.35
CA ASN A 118 -24.06 7.27 -3.35
C ASN A 118 -23.71 8.29 -2.25
N SER A 119 -22.42 8.46 -1.98
CA SER A 119 -21.94 9.48 -1.04
C SER A 119 -21.39 10.67 -1.82
N ARG A 120 -21.23 11.84 -1.19
CA ARG A 120 -20.73 13.08 -1.84
C ARG A 120 -19.27 13.00 -2.34
N GLY A 121 -18.76 11.80 -2.62
CA GLY A 121 -17.42 11.54 -3.16
C GLY A 121 -16.29 11.78 -2.17
N LEU A 122 -16.58 11.75 -0.86
CA LEU A 122 -15.58 11.92 0.20
C LEU A 122 -15.33 10.58 0.87
N VAL A 123 -14.16 10.00 0.61
CA VAL A 123 -13.69 8.78 1.27
C VAL A 123 -13.42 9.06 2.75
N LYS A 124 -13.97 8.24 3.63
CA LYS A 124 -13.69 8.25 5.07
C LYS A 124 -12.84 7.04 5.47
N GLU A 125 -12.36 7.09 6.71
CA GLU A 125 -11.58 5.99 7.30
C GLU A 125 -12.41 4.72 7.46
N GLU A 126 -13.71 4.85 7.76
CA GLU A 126 -14.69 3.75 7.78
C GLU A 126 -14.92 3.09 6.42
N ASP A 127 -14.57 3.76 5.32
CA ASP A 127 -14.67 3.21 3.96
C ASP A 127 -13.42 2.44 3.54
N ALA A 128 -12.31 2.60 4.27
CA ALA A 128 -11.05 1.96 3.93
C ALA A 128 -11.08 0.49 4.33
N PHE A 129 -10.74 -0.37 3.38
CA PHE A 129 -10.37 -1.75 3.69
C PHE A 129 -9.10 -1.78 4.55
N ARG A 130 -8.15 -0.90 4.24
CA ARG A 130 -6.91 -0.74 5.01
C ARG A 130 -6.38 0.68 4.88
N VAL A 131 -5.80 1.20 5.96
CA VAL A 131 -5.06 2.47 5.94
C VAL A 131 -3.57 2.15 6.11
N LEU A 132 -2.75 2.63 5.17
CA LEU A 132 -1.30 2.52 5.21
C LEU A 132 -0.72 3.86 5.67
N THR A 133 0.24 3.83 6.58
CA THR A 133 0.98 5.01 7.04
C THR A 133 2.38 4.99 6.46
N ALA A 134 2.89 6.15 6.05
CA ALA A 134 4.26 6.24 5.54
C ALA A 134 5.24 5.88 6.66
N GLU A 135 6.26 5.09 6.33
CA GLU A 135 7.37 4.81 7.23
C GLU A 135 8.21 6.10 7.37
N VAL A 136 8.49 6.52 8.61
CA VAL A 136 9.53 7.54 8.85
C VAL A 136 10.84 6.89 8.40
N ALA A 137 11.50 7.47 7.41
CA ALA A 137 12.80 6.95 6.98
C ALA A 137 13.75 7.01 8.18
N ASP A 138 14.04 5.84 8.77
CA ASP A 138 15.05 5.71 9.80
C ASP A 138 16.34 6.33 9.27
N ARG A 139 17.00 7.10 10.14
CA ARG A 139 18.32 7.67 9.87
C ARG A 139 19.33 6.52 9.78
N ASP A 140 19.46 5.92 8.61
CA ASP A 140 20.53 4.99 8.31
C ASP A 140 21.87 5.73 8.33
N GLY A 141 22.65 5.46 9.38
CA GLY A 141 23.98 6.01 9.52
C GLY A 141 24.62 5.72 10.87
N LYS A 142 25.04 4.45 11.05
CA LYS A 142 26.16 4.00 11.92
C LYS A 142 25.77 3.47 13.32
N LYS A 143 25.80 2.14 13.46
CA LYS A 143 26.69 1.49 14.43
C LYS A 143 26.92 0.01 14.10
N ASP A 144 28.18 -0.35 14.25
CA ASP A 144 28.83 -1.58 13.84
C ASP A 144 28.37 -2.83 14.62
N ASN A 145 28.41 -3.96 13.91
CA ASN A 145 28.63 -5.34 14.36
C ASN A 145 28.78 -5.60 15.87
N LYS A 146 27.96 -6.53 16.39
CA LYS A 146 28.50 -7.72 17.07
C LYS A 146 27.50 -8.88 17.09
N ASP A 147 27.98 -10.03 16.65
CA ASP A 147 27.46 -11.38 16.88
C ASP A 147 26.87 -11.59 18.28
N SER A 148 25.78 -12.36 18.36
CA SER A 148 25.74 -13.65 19.08
C SER A 148 24.35 -14.29 18.97
N GLY A 149 24.28 -15.42 18.26
CA GLY A 149 23.72 -16.70 18.70
C GLY A 149 22.34 -16.80 19.37
N ASP A 150 21.56 -17.68 18.74
CA ASP A 150 20.65 -18.68 19.31
C ASP A 150 19.16 -18.32 19.47
N GLY A 151 18.34 -19.25 18.99
CA GLY A 151 16.94 -19.06 18.67
C GLY A 151 15.98 -19.25 19.85
N THR A 152 14.73 -18.85 19.63
CA THR A 152 13.51 -19.60 19.95
C THR A 152 12.32 -18.77 19.45
N GLU A 153 11.50 -19.36 18.58
CA GLU A 153 10.20 -18.86 18.18
C GLU A 153 9.22 -18.88 19.36
N VAL A 154 8.60 -17.74 19.70
CA VAL A 154 7.31 -17.74 20.39
C VAL A 154 6.48 -16.55 19.90
N ALA A 155 5.35 -16.86 19.27
CA ALA A 155 4.29 -15.93 18.99
C ALA A 155 3.63 -15.44 20.29
N THR A 156 3.36 -14.15 20.43
CA THR A 156 2.29 -13.68 21.33
C THR A 156 1.73 -12.34 20.91
N THR A 157 0.41 -12.33 20.77
CA THR A 157 -0.46 -11.15 20.70
C THR A 157 -0.74 -10.63 22.12
N LYS A 158 -0.64 -9.30 22.32
CA LYS A 158 -1.55 -8.40 23.09
C LYS A 158 -0.82 -7.22 23.72
N GLY A 159 -1.30 -6.01 23.39
CA GLY A 159 -1.95 -5.12 24.35
C GLY A 159 -1.12 -4.36 25.40
N ALA A 160 -1.00 -3.05 25.12
CA ALA A 160 -1.17 -1.90 26.04
C ALA A 160 0.03 -1.27 26.78
N THR A 161 0.04 0.06 26.64
CA THR A 161 0.46 1.13 27.58
C THR A 161 1.95 1.43 27.79
N GLY A 162 2.35 2.60 27.28
CA GLY A 162 2.97 3.64 28.11
C GLY A 162 4.42 4.02 27.80
N GLY A 163 4.58 5.18 27.15
CA GLY A 163 5.68 6.11 27.42
C GLY A 163 6.99 5.91 26.67
N ASP A 164 7.09 6.53 25.48
CA ASP A 164 8.16 7.51 25.21
C ASP A 164 7.76 8.31 23.97
N ASN A 165 7.46 9.60 24.18
CA ASN A 165 7.16 10.57 23.15
C ASN A 165 8.45 10.94 22.43
N ASP A 166 8.81 10.18 21.40
CA ASP A 166 9.50 10.73 20.24
C ASP A 166 8.43 10.80 19.15
N ASP A 167 7.74 11.95 19.09
CA ASP A 167 6.66 12.17 18.11
C ASP A 167 7.26 11.96 16.72
N GLY A 168 6.88 10.85 16.07
CA GLY A 168 7.33 10.40 14.75
C GLY A 168 6.89 11.33 13.61
N LEU A 169 7.24 12.61 13.72
CA LEU A 169 6.91 13.69 12.81
C LEU A 169 7.66 13.46 11.49
N ILE A 170 6.90 13.39 10.42
CA ILE A 170 7.42 13.27 9.06
C ILE A 170 7.79 14.67 8.58
N THR A 171 8.99 14.84 8.01
CA THR A 171 9.41 16.13 7.45
C THR A 171 9.14 16.15 5.94
N ILE A 172 8.34 17.10 5.48
CA ILE A 172 8.18 17.43 4.05
C ILE A 172 9.09 18.61 3.74
N ASN A 173 10.11 18.40 2.92
CA ASN A 173 11.04 19.43 2.46
C ASN A 173 10.42 20.26 1.31
N PRO A 174 10.87 21.50 1.09
CA PRO A 174 10.54 22.24 -0.13
C PRO A 174 10.96 21.45 -1.38
N GLY A 175 10.09 21.43 -2.40
CA GLY A 175 10.31 20.65 -3.62
C GLY A 175 9.82 19.21 -3.50
N ASP A 176 10.57 18.28 -4.09
CA ASP A 176 10.10 16.92 -4.31
C ASP A 176 10.36 16.02 -3.09
N ASN A 177 9.32 15.33 -2.64
CA ASN A 177 9.36 14.36 -1.55
C ASN A 177 8.72 13.06 -2.03
N VAL A 178 9.20 11.91 -1.54
CA VAL A 178 8.63 10.61 -1.89
C VAL A 178 8.41 9.80 -0.62
N PHE A 179 7.16 9.39 -0.40
CA PHE A 179 6.76 8.50 0.69
C PHE A 179 6.44 7.13 0.13
N LYS A 180 6.93 6.07 0.77
CA LYS A 180 6.68 4.68 0.35
C LYS A 180 5.77 3.98 1.35
N PHE A 181 4.81 3.22 0.82
CA PHE A 181 3.88 2.40 1.57
C PHE A 181 4.03 0.96 1.11
N ARG A 182 4.28 0.04 2.04
CA ARG A 182 4.37 -1.39 1.72
C ARG A 182 3.08 -2.10 2.11
N TRP A 183 2.61 -2.97 1.22
CA TRP A 183 1.44 -3.78 1.45
C TRP A 183 1.59 -5.16 0.80
N THR A 184 1.39 -6.21 1.58
CA THR A 184 1.31 -7.59 1.10
C THR A 184 -0.15 -8.05 1.13
N PRO A 185 -0.80 -8.26 -0.02
CA PRO A 185 -2.17 -8.75 -0.08
C PRO A 185 -2.21 -10.25 0.25
N MET A 186 -3.12 -10.64 1.14
CA MET A 186 -3.33 -12.04 1.53
C MET A 186 -4.62 -12.63 0.94
N THR A 187 -5.39 -11.81 0.22
CA THR A 187 -6.71 -12.17 -0.31
C THR A 187 -6.87 -11.64 -1.72
N VAL A 188 -7.37 -12.51 -2.61
CA VAL A 188 -7.75 -12.17 -3.98
C VAL A 188 -8.81 -11.07 -3.96
N GLY A 189 -8.67 -10.07 -4.83
CA GLY A 189 -9.60 -8.94 -4.88
C GLY A 189 -9.10 -7.78 -5.73
N GLN A 190 -10.00 -6.84 -6.00
CA GLN A 190 -9.70 -5.60 -6.72
C GLN A 190 -9.73 -4.42 -5.74
N TYR A 191 -8.62 -3.70 -5.67
CA TYR A 191 -8.42 -2.60 -4.73
C TYR A 191 -8.13 -1.30 -5.46
N ALA A 192 -8.68 -0.20 -4.97
CA ALA A 192 -8.43 1.15 -5.46
C ALA A 192 -7.44 1.88 -4.53
N LEU A 193 -6.40 2.44 -5.14
CA LEU A 193 -5.39 3.31 -4.56
C LEU A 193 -5.67 4.74 -5.02
N ALA A 194 -6.66 5.38 -4.42
CA ALA A 194 -7.19 6.64 -4.92
C ALA A 194 -7.05 7.81 -3.94
N THR A 195 -7.00 7.55 -2.64
CA THR A 195 -7.10 8.60 -1.63
C THR A 195 -5.89 8.57 -0.70
N SER A 196 -5.24 9.72 -0.55
CA SER A 196 -4.22 9.95 0.46
C SER A 196 -4.58 11.13 1.35
N GLU A 197 -4.03 11.14 2.56
CA GLU A 197 -4.23 12.21 3.54
C GLU A 197 -2.87 12.65 4.08
N ILE A 198 -2.68 13.96 4.15
CA ILE A 198 -1.55 14.57 4.86
C ILE A 198 -2.14 15.37 6.01
N ARG A 199 -1.75 15.00 7.23
CA ARG A 199 -2.13 15.73 8.44
C ARG A 199 -0.99 16.62 8.86
N TRP A 200 -1.25 17.93 8.91
CA TRP A 200 -0.28 18.93 9.30
C TRP A 200 -0.84 19.72 10.49
N ARG A 201 -0.28 19.46 11.67
CA ARG A 201 -0.80 19.91 12.95
C ARG A 201 -2.23 19.43 13.13
N MET A 202 -3.18 20.36 13.29
CA MET A 202 -4.58 20.00 13.47
C MET A 202 -5.33 19.93 12.13
N ALA A 203 -4.73 20.40 11.02
CA ALA A 203 -5.35 20.38 9.70
C ALA A 203 -5.15 19.04 8.98
N SER A 204 -6.21 18.54 8.34
CA SER A 204 -6.17 17.33 7.51
C SER A 204 -6.50 17.67 6.05
N PHE A 205 -5.57 17.36 5.14
CA PHE A 205 -5.71 17.58 3.71
C PHE A 205 -5.92 16.26 2.99
N HIS A 206 -7.02 16.16 2.25
CA HIS A 206 -7.37 14.95 1.50
C HIS A 206 -7.10 15.12 -0.01
N TYR A 207 -6.42 14.13 -0.57
CA TYR A 207 -6.04 14.06 -1.98
C TYR A 207 -6.70 12.84 -2.60
N ASP A 208 -7.85 13.07 -3.22
CA ASP A 208 -8.61 12.04 -3.90
C ASP A 208 -8.39 12.10 -5.41
N ALA A 209 -8.03 10.96 -6.01
CA ALA A 209 -7.88 10.82 -7.45
C ALA A 209 -9.15 11.21 -8.21
N ALA A 210 -10.35 11.11 -7.63
CA ALA A 210 -11.61 11.58 -8.20
C ALA A 210 -11.71 13.12 -8.25
N ALA A 211 -11.12 13.84 -7.29
CA ALA A 211 -11.05 15.31 -7.30
C ALA A 211 -9.87 15.83 -8.15
N LEU A 212 -8.77 15.09 -8.19
CA LEU A 212 -7.57 15.44 -8.95
C LEU A 212 -7.72 15.13 -10.44
N ARG A 213 -7.06 15.86 -11.35
CA ARG A 213 -7.04 15.52 -12.79
C ARG A 213 -6.06 14.38 -13.10
N ARG A 214 -6.10 13.31 -12.31
CA ARG A 214 -5.17 12.18 -12.35
C ARG A 214 -5.93 10.87 -12.59
N PRO A 215 -5.29 9.85 -13.19
CA PRO A 215 -5.88 8.53 -13.26
C PRO A 215 -6.04 7.93 -11.86
N ILE A 216 -7.01 7.04 -11.72
CA ILE A 216 -7.18 6.23 -10.52
C ILE A 216 -6.25 5.03 -10.66
N LEU A 217 -5.53 4.69 -9.60
CA LEU A 217 -4.71 3.49 -9.57
C LEU A 217 -5.49 2.35 -8.94
N GLY A 218 -5.36 1.16 -9.52
CA GLY A 218 -5.95 -0.06 -8.99
C GLY A 218 -4.91 -1.17 -8.89
N VAL A 219 -5.09 -2.04 -7.90
CA VAL A 219 -4.33 -3.29 -7.74
C VAL A 219 -5.31 -4.45 -7.82
N ASP A 220 -5.12 -5.29 -8.82
CA ASP A 220 -5.85 -6.54 -9.01
C ASP A 220 -4.98 -7.66 -8.43
N VAL A 221 -5.39 -8.19 -7.28
CA VAL A 221 -4.71 -9.30 -6.62
C VAL A 221 -5.21 -10.60 -7.22
N LEU A 222 -4.33 -11.29 -7.93
CA LEU A 222 -4.59 -12.57 -8.56
C LEU A 222 -4.24 -13.73 -7.61
N PRO A 223 -4.87 -14.90 -7.76
CA PRO A 223 -4.38 -16.11 -7.09
C PRO A 223 -2.89 -16.31 -7.39
N SER A 224 -2.13 -16.81 -6.41
CA SER A 224 -0.79 -17.31 -6.70
C SER A 224 -0.89 -18.49 -7.66
N GLU A 225 0.07 -18.64 -8.57
CA GLU A 225 0.19 -19.88 -9.33
C GLU A 225 0.35 -21.05 -8.34
N PRO A 226 -0.33 -22.19 -8.56
CA PRO A 226 -0.16 -23.34 -7.69
C PRO A 226 1.30 -23.78 -7.77
N THR A 227 2.05 -23.60 -6.68
CA THR A 227 3.43 -24.11 -6.60
C THR A 227 3.47 -25.60 -6.25
N GLN A 228 2.28 -26.18 -6.05
CA GLN A 228 2.09 -27.56 -5.70
C GLN A 228 2.11 -28.46 -6.94
N THR A 229 2.91 -29.51 -6.91
CA THR A 229 2.91 -30.54 -7.94
C THR A 229 2.74 -31.93 -7.32
N ILE A 230 2.05 -32.80 -8.03
CA ILE A 230 1.88 -34.21 -7.68
C ILE A 230 2.56 -35.02 -8.76
N GLU A 231 3.56 -35.81 -8.37
CA GLU A 231 4.29 -36.69 -9.27
C GLU A 231 4.00 -38.15 -8.95
N LEU A 232 3.77 -38.95 -9.98
CA LEU A 232 3.51 -40.38 -9.90
C LEU A 232 4.63 -41.15 -10.61
N ASN A 233 5.30 -42.05 -9.89
CA ASN A 233 6.36 -42.88 -10.44
C ASN A 233 6.16 -44.37 -10.09
N PRO A 234 6.21 -45.32 -11.05
CA PRO A 234 6.41 -45.10 -12.48
C PRO A 234 5.15 -44.55 -13.18
N LEU A 235 5.34 -43.80 -14.27
CA LEU A 235 4.25 -43.24 -15.09
C LEU A 235 3.42 -44.30 -15.84
N PHE A 236 3.98 -45.50 -16.02
CA PHE A 236 3.32 -46.61 -16.72
C PHE A 236 3.44 -47.87 -15.87
N LEU A 237 2.35 -48.66 -15.85
CA LEU A 237 2.28 -49.93 -15.13
C LEU A 237 2.38 -51.09 -16.11
N ILE A 238 3.19 -52.08 -15.78
CA ILE A 238 3.25 -53.35 -16.52
C ILE A 238 2.10 -54.27 -16.08
N PRO A 239 1.23 -54.74 -16.98
CA PRO A 239 0.15 -55.67 -16.63
C PRO A 239 0.66 -56.96 -15.97
N GLY A 240 -0.12 -57.50 -15.04
CA GLY A 240 0.18 -58.76 -14.34
C GLY A 240 1.29 -58.69 -13.28
N HIS A 241 1.90 -57.51 -13.07
CA HIS A 241 2.99 -57.32 -12.11
C HIS A 241 2.56 -56.43 -10.94
N VAL A 242 2.93 -56.85 -9.71
CA VAL A 242 2.87 -55.97 -8.54
C VAL A 242 4.01 -54.97 -8.64
N GLN A 243 3.67 -53.68 -8.68
CA GLN A 243 4.64 -52.59 -8.81
C GLN A 243 4.44 -51.58 -7.68
N THR A 244 5.54 -51.16 -7.06
CA THR A 244 5.51 -50.07 -6.09
C THR A 244 5.33 -48.75 -6.83
N VAL A 245 4.29 -48.01 -6.46
CA VAL A 245 4.01 -46.68 -7.00
C VAL A 245 4.34 -45.65 -5.93
N ARG A 246 5.19 -44.69 -6.28
CA ARG A 246 5.55 -43.56 -5.45
C ARG A 246 4.73 -42.35 -5.88
N LEU A 247 3.89 -41.86 -4.96
CA LEU A 247 3.31 -40.52 -5.04
C LEU A 247 4.22 -39.54 -4.30
N VAL A 248 4.63 -38.48 -4.98
CA VAL A 248 5.40 -37.38 -4.37
C VAL A 248 4.57 -36.11 -4.46
N PHE A 249 4.35 -35.49 -3.31
CA PHE A 249 3.74 -34.17 -3.22
C PHE A 249 4.84 -33.15 -3.03
N HIS A 250 4.96 -32.21 -3.96
CA HIS A 250 5.81 -31.05 -3.79
C HIS A 250 4.89 -29.90 -3.43
N SER A 251 5.11 -29.28 -2.27
CA SER A 251 4.33 -28.10 -1.87
C SER A 251 4.88 -26.80 -2.44
N GLY A 252 6.04 -26.84 -3.11
CA GLY A 252 6.71 -25.65 -3.62
C GLY A 252 7.02 -24.66 -2.49
N SER A 253 6.56 -23.42 -2.64
CA SER A 253 6.64 -22.38 -1.60
C SER A 253 5.41 -22.32 -0.69
N ASP A 254 4.39 -23.14 -0.95
CA ASP A 254 3.14 -23.13 -0.21
C ASP A 254 3.23 -23.96 1.08
N VAL A 255 2.53 -23.51 2.13
CA VAL A 255 2.39 -24.25 3.39
C VAL A 255 1.11 -25.08 3.35
N VAL A 256 1.25 -26.41 3.28
CA VAL A 256 0.11 -27.34 3.32
C VAL A 256 -0.36 -27.49 4.77
N GLN A 257 -1.53 -26.94 5.10
CA GLN A 257 -2.10 -27.05 6.45
C GLN A 257 -2.86 -28.36 6.70
N GLY A 258 -3.30 -29.03 5.63
CA GLY A 258 -4.01 -30.32 5.70
C GLY A 258 -4.66 -30.67 4.36
N GLY A 259 -5.07 -31.93 4.21
CA GLY A 259 -5.75 -32.42 3.01
C GLY A 259 -5.97 -33.93 3.06
N ASN A 260 -6.90 -34.41 2.22
CA ASN A 260 -7.14 -35.83 2.02
C ASN A 260 -6.66 -36.24 0.64
N VAL A 261 -5.95 -37.37 0.56
CA VAL A 261 -5.54 -38.00 -0.69
C VAL A 261 -6.41 -39.22 -0.90
N GLU A 262 -7.24 -39.21 -1.93
CA GLU A 262 -8.05 -40.34 -2.34
C GLU A 262 -7.46 -40.99 -3.59
N LEU A 263 -7.07 -42.26 -3.48
CA LEU A 263 -6.58 -43.05 -4.61
C LEU A 263 -7.74 -43.88 -5.17
N ALA A 264 -8.25 -43.46 -6.33
CA ALA A 264 -9.18 -44.24 -7.11
C ALA A 264 -8.44 -44.97 -8.24
N CYS A 265 -8.71 -46.26 -8.39
CA CYS A 265 -8.16 -47.07 -9.46
C CYS A 265 -9.24 -47.42 -10.49
N SER A 266 -8.84 -47.45 -11.76
CA SER A 266 -9.65 -48.06 -12.82
C SER A 266 -9.80 -49.57 -12.60
N GLU A 267 -10.85 -50.15 -13.17
CA GLU A 267 -11.06 -51.60 -13.12
C GLU A 267 -9.83 -52.37 -13.58
N GLY A 268 -9.44 -53.40 -12.82
CA GLY A 268 -8.25 -54.22 -13.06
C GLY A 268 -6.99 -53.80 -12.31
N LEU A 269 -6.99 -52.65 -11.64
CA LEU A 269 -5.92 -52.21 -10.75
C LEU A 269 -6.31 -52.41 -9.28
N ARG A 270 -5.40 -52.98 -8.49
CA ARG A 270 -5.57 -53.16 -7.04
C ARG A 270 -4.47 -52.42 -6.30
N VAL A 271 -4.85 -51.43 -5.50
CA VAL A 271 -3.93 -50.72 -4.61
C VAL A 271 -3.81 -51.50 -3.31
N ILE A 272 -2.56 -51.68 -2.86
CA ILE A 272 -2.26 -52.19 -1.53
C ILE A 272 -1.70 -50.98 -0.76
N PRO A 273 -2.38 -50.48 0.28
CA PRO A 273 -1.88 -49.34 1.05
C PRO A 273 -0.54 -49.68 1.72
N PRO A 274 0.32 -48.69 1.99
CA PRO A 274 1.53 -48.91 2.77
C PRO A 274 1.15 -49.44 4.16
N GLY A 275 1.81 -50.53 4.58
CA GLY A 275 1.68 -51.10 5.93
C GLY A 275 2.44 -50.32 6.97
#